data_AF-A0AAD8MW74-F1
#
_entry.id   AF-A0AAD8MW74-F1
#
_cell.length_a   1.000
_cell.length_b   1.000
_cell.length_c   1.000
_cell.angle_alpha   90.00
_cell.angle_beta   90.00
_cell.angle_gamma   90.00
#
_symmetry.space_group_name_H-M   'P 1'
#
loop_
_entity.id
_entity.type
_entity.pdbx_description
1 polymer ?
#
loop_
_entity_poly.entity_id
_entity_poly.type
_entity_poly.pdbx_seq_one_letter_code
_entity_poly.pdbx_strand_id
1 'polypeptide(L)'
;MVGAPARVGLVAPVDVVVPPGNTDLDSSQTSFFQVLNIPTKINKGTVEIITLLIKKGDKVGSSEAVLLAKLGIRPFSYGLVVLYVYDNGTVFSPEVLDMTEDDLVAKFAVGVSMVTSLSLALSYPTLAAAPHMFINAYKNVLAIALETEYSFPQADKVKEYLVLV
;
A
#
# COMPACT_ATOMS: atom_id res chain seq x y z
N MET A 1 -10.73 3.94 -18.73
CA MET A 1 -11.16 4.56 -17.46
C MET A 1 -11.54 6.00 -17.73
N VAL A 2 -12.84 6.33 -17.75
CA VAL A 2 -13.32 7.70 -17.98
C VAL A 2 -13.70 8.30 -16.63
N GLY A 3 -13.05 9.40 -16.25
CA GLY A 3 -13.43 10.14 -15.04
C GLY A 3 -14.81 10.74 -15.22
N ALA A 4 -15.73 10.39 -14.31
CA ALA A 4 -17.10 10.91 -14.34
C ALA A 4 -17.53 11.42 -12.95
N PRO A 5 -18.52 12.33 -12.93
CA PRO A 5 -19.00 12.94 -11.70
C PRO A 5 -19.69 11.91 -10.80
N ALA A 6 -19.65 12.15 -9.49
CA ALA A 6 -20.42 11.41 -8.51
C ALA A 6 -21.92 11.66 -8.76
N ARG A 7 -22.73 10.59 -8.88
CA ARG A 7 -24.20 10.73 -9.01
C ARG A 7 -24.84 10.70 -7.64
N VAL A 8 -25.89 11.51 -7.49
CA VAL A 8 -26.69 11.62 -6.26
C VAL A 8 -27.28 10.25 -5.89
N GLY A 9 -27.13 9.86 -4.62
CA GLY A 9 -27.73 8.64 -4.07
C GLY A 9 -26.96 7.34 -4.31
N LEU A 10 -25.85 7.37 -5.06
CA LEU A 10 -24.93 6.22 -5.15
C LEU A 10 -24.03 6.15 -3.92
N VAL A 11 -23.61 4.94 -3.57
CA VAL A 11 -22.61 4.68 -2.54
C VAL A 11 -21.22 4.99 -3.09
N ALA A 12 -20.41 5.77 -2.36
CA ALA A 12 -19.06 6.09 -2.78
C ALA A 12 -18.14 4.85 -2.74
N PRO A 13 -17.53 4.44 -3.88
CA PRO A 13 -16.62 3.29 -3.93
C PRO A 13 -15.21 3.61 -3.39
N VAL A 14 -14.83 4.89 -3.37
CA VAL A 14 -13.52 5.40 -2.94
C VAL A 14 -13.74 6.67 -2.12
N ASP A 15 -12.84 6.95 -1.17
CA ASP A 15 -12.83 8.19 -0.40
C ASP A 15 -12.62 9.40 -1.32
N VAL A 16 -13.42 10.45 -1.13
CA VAL A 16 -13.35 11.67 -1.93
C VAL A 16 -12.70 12.78 -1.13
N VAL A 17 -11.46 13.11 -1.48
CA VAL A 17 -10.68 14.21 -0.91
C VAL A 17 -10.75 15.42 -1.85
N VAL A 18 -11.02 16.61 -1.30
CA VAL A 18 -10.81 17.87 -2.03
C VAL A 18 -9.44 18.41 -1.66
N PRO A 19 -8.56 18.73 -2.63
CA PRO A 19 -7.28 19.33 -2.34
C PRO A 19 -7.49 20.72 -1.71
N PRO A 20 -6.71 21.10 -0.68
CA PRO A 20 -6.80 22.42 -0.09
C PRO A 20 -6.38 23.48 -1.12
N GLY A 21 -7.22 24.48 -1.31
CA GLY A 21 -7.00 25.54 -2.30
C GLY A 21 -8.17 26.52 -2.37
N ASN A 22 -7.91 27.68 -2.98
CA ASN A 22 -8.95 28.68 -3.20
C ASN A 22 -9.97 28.11 -4.17
N THR A 23 -11.22 28.08 -3.73
CA THR A 23 -12.32 27.76 -4.62
C THR A 23 -12.75 29.06 -5.30
N ASP A 24 -12.83 29.10 -6.63
CA ASP A 24 -13.36 30.23 -7.43
C ASP A 24 -14.88 30.47 -7.22
N LEU A 25 -15.41 30.03 -6.08
CA LEU A 25 -16.80 30.19 -5.68
C LEU A 25 -16.96 31.45 -4.84
N ASP A 26 -18.00 32.22 -5.17
CA ASP A 26 -18.36 33.46 -4.52
C ASP A 26 -18.73 33.26 -3.03
N SER A 27 -18.27 34.17 -2.17
CA SER A 27 -18.44 34.12 -0.69
C SER A 27 -19.92 34.11 -0.24
N SER A 28 -20.87 34.44 -1.12
CA SER A 28 -22.31 34.40 -0.87
C SER A 28 -22.87 32.98 -0.66
N GLN A 29 -22.19 31.93 -1.14
CA GLN A 29 -22.66 30.54 -1.07
C GLN A 29 -22.06 29.74 0.11
N THR A 30 -21.45 30.41 1.07
CA THR A 30 -20.82 29.79 2.26
C THR A 30 -21.81 29.02 3.15
N SER A 31 -23.10 29.37 3.12
CA SER A 31 -24.17 28.66 3.83
C SER A 31 -24.33 27.20 3.38
N PHE A 32 -24.09 26.89 2.11
CA PHE A 32 -24.15 25.53 1.59
C PHE A 32 -23.07 24.62 2.20
N PHE A 33 -21.90 25.16 2.50
CA PHE A 33 -20.79 24.41 3.10
C PHE A 33 -21.01 24.16 4.59
N GLN A 34 -21.64 25.10 5.29
CA GLN A 34 -22.02 24.93 6.71
C GLN A 34 -23.06 23.83 6.91
N VAL A 35 -24.05 23.73 6.01
CA VAL A 35 -25.08 22.66 6.05
C VAL A 35 -24.46 21.28 5.82
N LEU A 36 -23.38 21.21 5.06
CA LEU A 36 -22.65 19.98 4.75
C LEU A 36 -21.59 19.61 5.78
N ASN A 37 -21.48 20.37 6.87
CA ASN A 37 -20.49 20.17 7.93
C ASN A 37 -19.04 20.19 7.40
N ILE A 38 -18.80 20.93 6.30
CA ILE A 38 -17.48 21.11 5.71
C ILE A 38 -16.85 22.34 6.36
N PRO A 39 -15.74 22.20 7.11
CA PRO A 39 -15.04 23.34 7.67
C PRO A 39 -14.40 24.16 6.54
N THR A 40 -14.97 25.33 6.27
CA THR A 40 -14.46 26.29 5.29
C THR A 40 -13.98 27.55 5.97
N LYS A 41 -12.84 28.09 5.52
CA LYS A 41 -12.30 29.37 5.99
C LYS A 41 -12.36 30.39 4.87
N ILE A 42 -12.82 31.61 5.17
CA ILE A 42 -12.84 32.70 4.19
C ILE A 42 -11.47 33.39 4.24
N ASN A 43 -10.73 33.30 3.13
CA ASN A 43 -9.46 33.99 2.95
C ASN A 43 -9.55 34.86 1.68
N LYS A 44 -9.33 36.18 1.83
CA LYS A 44 -9.32 37.17 0.73
C LYS A 44 -10.53 37.16 -0.21
N GLY A 45 -11.73 36.89 0.32
CA GLY A 45 -12.98 36.88 -0.46
C GLY A 45 -13.29 35.57 -1.21
N THR A 46 -12.44 34.55 -1.05
CA THR A 46 -12.62 33.20 -1.60
C THR A 46 -12.70 32.16 -0.49
N VAL A 47 -13.42 31.06 -0.74
CA VAL A 47 -13.65 29.98 0.23
C VAL A 47 -12.55 28.93 0.11
N GLU A 48 -11.84 28.64 1.20
CA GLU A 48 -10.82 27.58 1.28
C GLU A 48 -11.40 26.36 2.02
N ILE A 49 -11.29 25.18 1.41
CA ILE A 49 -11.79 23.90 1.94
C ILE A 49 -10.65 23.15 2.64
N ILE A 50 -10.88 22.69 3.88
CA ILE A 50 -9.82 22.15 4.75
C ILE A 50 -9.82 20.60 4.79
N THR A 51 -10.91 19.90 4.45
CA THR A 51 -11.02 18.45 4.71
C THR A 51 -11.81 17.63 3.68
N LEU A 52 -11.65 16.30 3.80
CA LEU A 52 -12.40 15.21 3.12
C LEU A 52 -13.92 15.41 3.13
N LEU A 53 -14.56 15.09 2.00
CA LEU A 53 -16.01 15.23 1.80
C LEU A 53 -16.79 13.95 2.11
N ILE A 54 -16.35 12.79 1.59
CA ILE A 54 -17.14 11.55 1.62
C ILE A 54 -16.20 10.37 1.91
N LYS A 55 -16.61 9.51 2.85
CA LYS A 55 -15.94 8.23 3.12
C LYS A 55 -16.51 7.12 2.24
N LYS A 56 -15.70 6.10 1.98
CA LYS A 56 -16.10 4.88 1.28
C LYS A 56 -17.27 4.23 2.01
N GLY A 57 -18.37 4.01 1.28
CA GLY A 57 -19.61 3.44 1.84
C GLY A 57 -20.71 4.46 2.14
N ASP A 58 -20.43 5.75 2.17
CA ASP A 58 -21.44 6.78 2.38
C ASP A 58 -22.20 7.11 1.08
N LYS A 59 -23.47 7.49 1.22
CA LYS A 59 -24.31 7.91 0.09
C LYS A 59 -23.94 9.33 -0.31
N VAL A 60 -23.69 9.54 -1.60
CA VAL A 60 -23.41 10.87 -2.14
C VAL A 60 -24.66 11.76 -2.04
N GLY A 61 -24.56 12.85 -1.27
CA GLY A 61 -25.62 13.84 -1.15
C GLY A 61 -25.80 14.67 -2.42
N SER A 62 -27.01 15.21 -2.62
CA SER A 62 -27.30 16.05 -3.80
C SER A 62 -26.40 17.29 -3.87
N SER A 63 -26.12 17.90 -2.72
CA SER A 63 -25.29 19.11 -2.63
C SER A 63 -23.81 18.81 -2.80
N GLU A 64 -23.33 17.63 -2.37
CA GLU A 64 -21.93 17.18 -2.53
C GLU A 64 -21.60 16.86 -3.99
N ALA A 65 -22.51 16.19 -4.70
CA ALA A 65 -22.34 15.93 -6.13
C ALA A 65 -22.28 17.21 -6.95
N VAL A 66 -23.11 18.20 -6.63
CA VAL A 66 -23.11 19.52 -7.28
C VAL A 66 -21.81 20.27 -6.95
N LEU A 67 -21.33 20.18 -5.71
CA LEU A 67 -20.06 20.78 -5.32
C LEU A 67 -18.88 20.17 -6.09
N LEU A 68 -18.79 18.84 -6.14
CA LEU A 68 -17.74 18.13 -6.89
C LEU A 68 -17.78 18.46 -8.39
N ALA A 69 -18.98 18.59 -8.96
CA ALA A 69 -19.15 19.01 -10.35
C ALA A 69 -18.68 20.47 -10.58
N LYS A 70 -18.96 21.39 -9.65
CA LYS A 70 -18.49 22.78 -9.72
C LYS A 70 -16.98 22.92 -9.52
N LEU A 71 -16.38 22.06 -8.68
CA LEU A 71 -14.94 21.96 -8.48
C LEU A 71 -14.21 21.32 -9.66
N GLY A 72 -14.94 20.75 -10.64
CA GLY A 72 -14.36 19.99 -11.74
C GLY A 72 -13.70 18.67 -11.32
N ILE A 73 -13.84 18.26 -10.06
CA ILE A 73 -13.26 17.03 -9.51
C ILE A 73 -14.16 15.87 -9.91
N ARG A 74 -13.57 14.91 -10.61
CA ARG A 74 -14.24 13.68 -11.05
C ARG A 74 -13.66 12.49 -10.28
N PRO A 75 -14.18 12.20 -9.08
CA PRO A 75 -13.54 11.25 -8.18
C PRO A 75 -13.74 9.79 -8.61
N PHE A 76 -14.75 9.51 -9.44
CA PHE A 76 -15.07 8.14 -9.84
C PHE A 76 -14.65 7.89 -11.29
N SER A 77 -13.91 6.80 -11.48
CA SER A 77 -13.72 6.25 -12.82
C SER A 77 -14.81 5.22 -13.07
N TYR A 78 -15.63 5.45 -14.08
CA TYR A 78 -16.59 4.46 -14.51
C TYR A 78 -15.91 3.53 -15.51
N GLY A 79 -16.01 2.23 -15.23
CA GLY A 79 -15.49 1.14 -16.05
C GLY A 79 -16.37 -0.08 -15.88
N LEU A 80 -16.18 -1.08 -16.75
CA LEU A 80 -16.82 -2.37 -16.57
C LEU A 80 -16.16 -3.08 -15.39
N VAL A 81 -16.92 -3.32 -14.33
CA VAL A 81 -16.46 -4.19 -13.24
C VAL A 81 -16.73 -5.63 -13.68
N VAL A 82 -15.67 -6.40 -13.88
CA VAL A 82 -15.76 -7.80 -14.27
C VAL A 82 -16.17 -8.62 -13.03
N LEU A 83 -17.29 -9.33 -13.12
CA LEU A 83 -17.76 -10.18 -12.01
C LEU A 83 -17.17 -11.59 -12.09
N TYR A 84 -17.20 -12.18 -13.28
CA TYR A 84 -16.62 -13.49 -13.54
C TYR A 84 -16.16 -13.55 -14.99
N VAL A 85 -15.05 -14.24 -15.24
CA VAL A 85 -14.60 -14.57 -16.59
C VAL A 85 -14.69 -16.07 -16.76
N TYR A 86 -15.37 -16.54 -17.79
CA TYR A 86 -15.35 -17.93 -18.19
C TYR A 86 -14.37 -18.09 -19.33
N ASP A 87 -13.35 -18.92 -19.15
CA ASP A 87 -12.43 -19.28 -20.22
C ASP A 87 -12.08 -20.78 -20.14
N ASN A 88 -12.13 -21.45 -21.28
CA ASN A 88 -11.78 -22.86 -21.49
C ASN A 88 -12.26 -23.86 -20.41
N GLY A 89 -13.51 -23.72 -19.93
CA GLY A 89 -14.07 -24.64 -18.92
C GLY A 89 -13.83 -24.25 -17.47
N THR A 90 -13.11 -23.15 -17.22
CA THR A 90 -12.81 -22.63 -15.89
C THR A 90 -13.46 -21.27 -15.67
N VAL A 91 -13.96 -21.04 -14.45
CA VAL A 91 -14.55 -19.76 -14.02
C VAL A 91 -13.53 -19.05 -13.15
N PHE A 92 -13.06 -17.88 -13.60
CA PHE A 92 -12.15 -17.02 -12.87
C PHE A 92 -12.93 -15.98 -12.06
N SER A 93 -12.62 -15.90 -10.77
CA SER A 93 -13.08 -14.83 -9.89
C SER A 93 -12.20 -13.57 -10.06
N PRO A 94 -12.71 -12.36 -9.74
CA PRO A 94 -11.97 -11.10 -9.91
C PRO A 94 -10.67 -11.08 -9.11
N GLU A 95 -10.64 -11.75 -7.95
CA GLU A 95 -9.45 -11.85 -7.09
C GLU A 95 -8.26 -12.53 -7.77
N VAL A 96 -8.50 -13.46 -8.69
CA VAL A 96 -7.43 -14.11 -9.47
C VAL A 96 -6.91 -13.17 -10.56
N LEU A 97 -7.76 -12.26 -11.06
CA LEU A 97 -7.38 -11.27 -12.06
C LEU A 97 -6.60 -10.10 -11.47
N ASP A 98 -6.86 -9.75 -10.20
CA ASP A 98 -6.18 -8.65 -9.50
C ASP A 98 -4.81 -9.05 -8.91
N MET A 99 -4.26 -10.21 -9.26
CA MET A 99 -2.95 -10.65 -8.77
C MET A 99 -1.82 -9.88 -9.46
N THR A 100 -0.99 -9.21 -8.67
CA THR A 100 0.15 -8.44 -9.19
C THR A 100 1.40 -9.32 -9.34
N GLU A 101 2.34 -8.89 -10.19
CA GLU A 101 3.63 -9.59 -10.36
C GLU A 101 4.44 -9.61 -9.05
N ASP A 102 4.34 -8.55 -8.24
CA ASP A 102 5.02 -8.45 -6.95
C ASP A 102 4.55 -9.55 -5.97
N ASP A 103 3.26 -9.85 -5.94
CA ASP A 103 2.69 -10.93 -5.11
C ASP A 103 3.24 -12.30 -5.53
N LEU A 104 3.47 -12.50 -6.83
CA LEU A 104 4.01 -13.74 -7.37
C LEU A 104 5.48 -13.90 -6.99
N VAL A 105 6.28 -12.83 -7.12
CA VAL A 105 7.70 -12.82 -6.74
C VAL A 105 7.85 -13.06 -5.24
N ALA A 106 7.02 -12.43 -4.40
CA ALA A 106 7.05 -12.61 -2.96
C ALA A 106 6.79 -14.08 -2.56
N LYS A 107 5.74 -14.70 -3.12
CA LYS A 107 5.42 -16.12 -2.88
C LYS A 107 6.54 -17.04 -3.36
N PHE A 108 7.12 -16.74 -4.52
CA PHE A 108 8.23 -17.51 -5.05
C PHE A 108 9.48 -17.42 -4.16
N ALA A 109 9.82 -16.21 -3.69
CA ALA A 109 10.94 -15.98 -2.79
C ALA A 109 10.78 -16.76 -1.47
N VAL A 110 9.56 -16.78 -0.90
CA VAL A 110 9.24 -17.58 0.29
C VAL A 110 9.46 -19.07 0.01
N GLY A 111 9.01 -19.57 -1.15
CA GLY A 111 9.23 -20.96 -1.56
C GLY A 111 10.72 -21.32 -1.62
N VAL A 112 11.54 -20.48 -2.25
CA VAL A 112 13.00 -20.67 -2.33
C VAL A 112 13.64 -20.65 -0.94
N SER A 113 13.20 -19.74 -0.05
CA SER A 113 13.68 -19.67 1.34
C SER A 113 13.36 -20.94 2.13
N MET A 114 12.16 -21.52 1.93
CA MET A 114 11.78 -22.76 2.59
C MET A 114 12.62 -23.96 2.10
N VAL A 115 12.87 -24.05 0.78
CA VAL A 115 13.71 -25.11 0.21
C VAL A 115 15.17 -24.99 0.65
N THR A 116 15.70 -23.76 0.72
CA THR A 116 17.07 -23.51 1.18
C THR A 116 17.24 -23.82 2.67
N SER A 117 16.29 -23.44 3.52
CA SER A 117 16.32 -23.78 4.96
C SER A 117 16.23 -25.29 5.21
N LEU A 118 15.38 -26.01 4.46
CA LEU A 118 15.31 -27.46 4.50
C LEU A 118 16.62 -28.13 4.05
N SER A 119 17.20 -27.65 2.94
CA SER A 119 18.48 -28.16 2.42
C SER A 119 19.63 -27.94 3.40
N LEU A 120 19.64 -26.79 4.08
CA LEU A 120 20.61 -26.47 5.13
C LEU A 120 20.49 -27.43 6.32
N ALA A 121 19.27 -27.72 6.78
CA ALA A 121 19.05 -28.65 7.89
C ALA A 121 19.48 -30.09 7.54
N LEU A 122 19.23 -30.52 6.31
CA LEU A 122 19.64 -31.84 5.81
C LEU A 122 21.12 -31.92 5.43
N SER A 123 21.86 -30.81 5.53
CA SER A 123 23.27 -30.70 5.09
C SER A 123 23.48 -31.14 3.64
N TYR A 124 22.48 -30.92 2.78
CA TYR A 124 22.55 -31.27 1.37
C TYR A 124 22.95 -30.04 0.53
N PRO A 125 24.12 -30.04 -0.13
CA PRO A 125 24.65 -28.87 -0.81
C PRO A 125 23.94 -28.63 -2.15
N THR A 126 22.79 -27.96 -2.10
CA THR A 126 22.19 -27.34 -3.30
C THR A 126 22.91 -26.03 -3.63
N LEU A 127 22.83 -25.57 -4.88
CA LEU A 127 23.50 -24.33 -5.32
C LEU A 127 23.15 -23.12 -4.44
N ALA A 128 21.90 -23.05 -3.97
CA ALA A 128 21.44 -21.99 -3.09
C ALA A 128 21.84 -22.21 -1.62
N ALA A 129 21.93 -23.47 -1.14
CA ALA A 129 22.27 -23.77 0.26
C ALA A 129 23.78 -23.80 0.55
N ALA A 130 24.61 -24.12 -0.44
CA ALA A 130 26.07 -24.23 -0.29
C ALA A 130 26.71 -23.01 0.40
N PRO A 131 26.48 -21.74 -0.03
CA PRO A 131 27.07 -20.58 0.66
C PRO A 131 26.54 -20.44 2.10
N HIS A 132 25.26 -20.74 2.33
CA HIS A 132 24.66 -20.65 3.66
C HIS A 132 25.23 -21.70 4.63
N MET A 133 25.59 -22.89 4.16
CA MET A 133 26.23 -23.92 4.97
C MET A 133 27.60 -23.47 5.50
N PHE A 134 28.44 -22.87 4.65
CA PHE A 134 29.76 -22.36 5.05
C PHE A 134 29.63 -21.21 6.06
N ILE A 135 28.70 -20.28 5.83
CA ILE A 135 28.45 -19.16 6.74
C ILE A 135 27.96 -19.66 8.09
N ASN A 136 27.09 -20.67 8.12
CA ASN A 136 26.57 -21.21 9.38
C ASN A 136 27.66 -21.91 10.21
N ALA A 137 28.52 -22.70 9.55
CA ALA A 137 29.68 -23.30 10.20
C ALA A 137 30.62 -22.22 10.77
N TYR A 138 30.87 -21.15 10.02
CA TYR A 138 31.68 -20.02 10.47
C TYR A 138 31.04 -19.30 11.68
N LYS A 139 29.71 -19.10 11.68
CA LYS A 139 28.97 -18.52 12.81
C LYS A 139 29.11 -19.35 14.08
N ASN A 140 29.05 -20.69 13.99
CA ASN A 140 29.21 -21.57 15.15
C ASN A 140 30.61 -21.46 15.77
N VAL A 141 31.66 -21.43 14.93
CA VAL A 141 33.04 -21.24 15.40
C VAL A 141 33.24 -19.85 16.01
N LEU A 142 32.66 -18.81 15.40
CA LEU A 142 32.68 -17.45 15.95
C LEU A 142 31.97 -17.37 17.30
N ALA A 143 30.81 -18.01 17.46
CA ALA A 143 30.08 -18.03 18.73
C ALA A 143 30.94 -18.60 19.87
N ILE A 144 31.63 -19.71 19.62
CA ILE A 144 32.55 -20.33 20.59
C ILE A 144 33.75 -19.40 20.88
N ALA A 145 34.33 -18.76 19.86
CA ALA A 145 35.46 -17.85 20.03
C ALA A 145 35.09 -16.55 20.78
N LEU A 146 33.84 -16.09 20.65
CA LEU A 146 33.31 -14.96 21.42
C LEU A 146 33.14 -15.34 22.90
N GLU A 147 32.58 -16.51 23.19
CA GLU A 147 32.30 -16.97 24.55
C GLU A 147 33.58 -17.37 25.33
N THR A 148 34.58 -17.91 24.64
CA THR A 148 35.85 -18.35 25.24
C THR A 148 36.94 -17.27 25.26
N GLU A 149 36.62 -16.04 24.82
CA GLU A 149 37.55 -14.91 24.64
C GLU A 149 38.79 -15.21 23.79
N TYR A 150 38.80 -16.32 23.05
CA TYR A 150 39.92 -16.70 22.21
C TYR A 150 40.07 -15.73 21.03
N SER A 151 41.28 -15.21 20.81
CA SER A 151 41.57 -14.24 19.74
C SER A 151 42.04 -14.96 18.48
N PHE A 152 41.43 -14.59 17.36
CA PHE A 152 41.83 -15.00 16.02
C PHE A 152 41.63 -13.79 15.09
N PRO A 153 42.52 -13.54 14.11
CA PRO A 153 42.46 -12.36 13.26
C PRO A 153 41.10 -12.07 12.57
N GLN A 154 40.27 -13.08 12.33
CA GLN A 154 38.93 -12.91 11.76
C GLN A 154 37.82 -12.80 12.81
N ALA A 155 38.06 -13.27 14.04
CA ALA A 155 37.17 -13.08 15.19
C ALA A 155 37.33 -11.68 15.79
N ASP A 156 38.53 -11.12 15.79
CA ASP A 156 38.81 -9.78 16.33
C ASP A 156 38.10 -8.69 15.52
N LYS A 157 38.08 -8.83 14.18
CA LYS A 157 37.29 -7.95 13.30
C LYS A 157 35.80 -7.98 13.63
N VAL A 158 35.25 -9.16 13.95
CA VAL A 158 33.82 -9.29 14.30
C VAL A 158 33.54 -8.75 15.71
N LYS A 159 34.47 -8.91 16.66
CA LYS A 159 34.41 -8.27 17.98
C LYS A 159 34.38 -6.74 17.87
N GLU A 160 35.21 -6.15 17.01
CA GLU A 160 35.21 -4.69 16.78
C GLU A 160 33.86 -4.17 16.25
N TYR A 161 33.19 -4.91 15.36
CA TYR A 161 31.86 -4.52 14.86
C TYR A 161 30.73 -4.72 15.90
N LEU A 162 30.86 -5.68 16.83
CA LEU A 162 29.85 -5.96 17.86
C LEU A 162 29.91 -5.02 19.07
N VAL A 163 31.05 -4.38 19.33
CA VAL A 163 31.21 -3.38 20.43
C VAL A 163 30.73 -1.98 20.01
N LEU A 164 30.52 -1.74 18.72
CA LEU A 164 30.08 -0.45 18.15
C LEU A 164 28.55 -0.25 18.07
N VAL A 165 27.76 -1.17 18.63
CA VAL A 165 26.30 -1.08 18.77
C VAL A 165 25.93 -1.14 20.25
#